data_AF-A0A3S9WMB3-F1
#
_entry.id   AF-A0A3S9WMB3-F1
#
_cell.length_a   1.000
_cell.length_b   1.000
_cell.length_c   1.000
_cell.angle_alpha   90.00
_cell.angle_beta   90.00
_cell.angle_gamma   90.00
#
_symmetry.space_group_name_H-M   'P 1'
#
loop_
_entity.id
_entity.type
_entity.pdbx_description
1 polymer ?
#
loop_
_entity_poly.entity_id
_entity_poly.type
_entity_poly.pdbx_seq_one_letter_code
_entity_poly.pdbx_strand_id
1 'polypeptide(L)'
;MARRPAPPSPSPGAHTPKPPAKGKGRATPKARATAPSTARAAAPSTARAAAGSRGGAPRVDVREWASGIRLSAFSVIMLSLVVLGAWVLVPTLGTFIDQRQKIAALEASVQVSEDQIAALEAERERWNDPAYITTQARERLYYVKPGEVVYLIDNDLDPAALPREQEPVSDTLVEKPTDWMPQLLRTLVSSGLSDTAAVTR
;
A
#
# COMPACT_ATOMS: atom_id res chain seq x y z
N MET A 1 -19.05 -47.54 -15.64
CA MET A 1 -18.06 -47.79 -14.57
C MET A 1 -16.94 -46.76 -14.68
N ALA A 2 -17.04 -45.64 -13.97
CA ALA A 2 -16.00 -44.61 -13.92
C ALA A 2 -15.50 -44.51 -12.48
N ARG A 3 -14.20 -44.74 -12.28
CA ARG A 3 -13.57 -44.84 -10.97
C ARG A 3 -13.34 -43.45 -10.38
N ARG A 4 -13.84 -43.24 -9.16
CA ARG A 4 -13.56 -42.11 -8.28
C ARG A 4 -12.09 -42.17 -7.80
N PRO A 5 -11.30 -41.09 -7.87
CA PRO A 5 -10.07 -41.00 -7.10
C PRO A 5 -10.38 -40.66 -5.62
N ALA A 6 -9.65 -41.30 -4.71
CA ALA A 6 -9.79 -41.19 -3.26
C ALA A 6 -9.13 -39.91 -2.70
N PRO A 7 -9.58 -39.40 -1.54
CA PRO A 7 -8.89 -38.30 -0.84
C PRO A 7 -7.66 -38.81 -0.04
N PRO A 8 -6.58 -38.03 0.08
CA PRO A 8 -5.46 -38.36 0.96
C PRO A 8 -5.77 -38.04 2.44
N SER A 9 -5.40 -38.96 3.32
CA SER A 9 -5.47 -38.82 4.79
C SER A 9 -4.49 -37.77 5.34
N PRO A 10 -4.85 -37.04 6.42
CA PRO A 10 -3.91 -36.21 7.17
C PRO A 10 -3.20 -37.00 8.29
N SER A 11 -1.88 -36.83 8.39
CA SER A 11 -1.04 -37.30 9.52
C SER A 11 -0.42 -36.10 10.26
N PRO A 12 0.06 -36.28 11.51
CA PRO A 12 -0.14 -35.33 12.59
C PRO A 12 1.08 -34.45 12.92
N GLY A 13 0.80 -33.35 13.61
CA GLY A 13 1.75 -32.67 14.50
C GLY A 13 2.22 -31.31 13.99
N ALA A 14 1.94 -30.26 14.76
CA ALA A 14 2.91 -29.21 15.05
C ALA A 14 2.40 -28.29 16.16
N HIS A 15 3.35 -27.91 16.99
CA HIS A 15 3.20 -27.27 18.26
C HIS A 15 3.06 -25.75 18.11
N THR A 16 2.25 -25.15 18.97
CA THR A 16 2.10 -23.71 19.15
C THR A 16 3.29 -23.12 19.91
N PRO A 17 3.91 -22.02 19.45
CA PRO A 17 4.72 -21.16 20.30
C PRO A 17 3.96 -19.91 20.73
N LYS A 18 4.06 -19.63 22.03
CA LYS A 18 3.52 -18.50 22.80
C LYS A 18 4.40 -17.25 22.65
N PRO A 19 3.85 -16.01 22.63
CA PRO A 19 4.65 -14.79 22.60
C PRO A 19 5.02 -14.32 24.04
N PRO A 20 6.18 -13.66 24.25
CA PRO A 20 6.46 -12.96 25.49
C PRO A 20 6.01 -11.49 25.44
N ALA A 21 5.34 -11.07 26.51
CA ALA A 21 4.88 -9.72 26.78
C ALA A 21 6.01 -8.80 27.25
N LYS A 22 5.95 -7.54 26.82
CA LYS A 22 6.80 -6.41 27.20
C LYS A 22 6.13 -5.63 28.34
N GLY A 23 6.90 -5.21 29.36
CA GLY A 23 6.37 -4.26 30.34
C GLY A 23 7.35 -3.86 31.46
N LYS A 24 7.25 -2.57 31.84
CA LYS A 24 7.97 -1.79 32.88
C LYS A 24 9.36 -1.29 32.46
N GLY A 25 9.66 0.00 32.34
CA GLY A 25 9.02 1.21 32.86
C GLY A 25 9.56 1.56 34.24
N ARG A 26 10.37 2.63 34.35
CA ARG A 26 10.24 3.73 35.34
C ARG A 26 11.52 4.60 35.46
N ALA A 27 11.26 5.90 35.64
CA ALA A 27 12.00 6.94 36.36
C ALA A 27 13.07 7.80 35.64
N THR A 28 12.64 9.00 35.30
CA THR A 28 13.35 10.30 35.41
C THR A 28 13.47 10.71 36.91
N PRO A 29 13.95 11.93 37.30
CA PRO A 29 14.82 12.94 36.65
C PRO A 29 15.98 13.39 37.58
N LYS A 30 16.94 14.21 37.10
CA LYS A 30 17.52 15.29 37.94
C LYS A 30 18.25 16.37 37.13
N ALA A 31 17.78 17.60 37.28
CA ALA A 31 18.44 18.83 36.87
C ALA A 31 19.56 19.22 37.85
N ARG A 32 20.61 19.87 37.35
CA ARG A 32 21.32 20.90 38.13
C ARG A 32 22.05 21.90 37.24
N ALA A 33 21.69 23.16 37.42
CA ALA A 33 22.40 24.35 36.95
C ALA A 33 23.50 24.76 37.95
N THR A 34 24.60 25.31 37.45
CA THR A 34 25.46 26.31 38.13
C THR A 34 26.36 27.01 37.09
N ALA A 35 26.19 28.32 36.93
CA ALA A 35 27.23 29.29 36.54
C ALA A 35 27.79 29.93 37.86
N PRO A 36 28.70 30.94 37.90
CA PRO A 36 29.42 31.67 36.83
C PRO A 36 30.93 31.95 37.14
N SER A 37 31.58 32.77 36.27
CA SER A 37 32.48 33.90 36.63
C SER A 37 33.96 33.90 36.14
N THR A 38 34.21 34.83 35.20
CA THR A 38 35.30 35.84 35.09
C THR A 38 36.79 35.47 34.96
N ALA A 39 37.38 35.90 33.84
CA ALA A 39 38.59 36.76 33.68
C ALA A 39 39.09 36.64 32.22
N ARG A 40 39.69 37.60 31.51
CA ARG A 40 39.96 39.04 31.63
C ARG A 40 40.52 39.43 30.25
N ALA A 41 40.22 40.65 29.81
CA ALA A 41 40.64 41.21 28.52
C ALA A 41 42.16 41.51 28.43
N ALA A 42 42.71 41.38 27.22
CA ALA A 42 43.84 42.17 26.71
C ALA A 42 43.71 42.28 25.17
N ALA A 43 43.90 43.49 24.66
CA ALA A 43 43.56 43.95 23.31
C ALA A 43 44.82 44.00 22.38
N PRO A 44 44.82 44.64 21.18
CA PRO A 44 45.20 44.00 19.92
C PRO A 44 46.49 44.54 19.28
N SER A 45 47.01 43.83 18.28
CA SER A 45 48.10 44.33 17.42
C SER A 45 47.75 44.11 15.95
N THR A 46 47.62 45.23 15.24
CA THR A 46 47.38 45.38 13.80
C THR A 46 48.59 44.97 12.96
N ALA A 47 48.37 44.27 11.85
CA ALA A 47 49.20 44.42 10.66
C ALA A 47 48.41 44.09 9.37
N ARG A 48 48.67 44.93 8.38
CA ARG A 48 47.93 45.30 7.18
C ARG A 48 48.14 44.36 5.97
N ALA A 49 47.03 44.11 5.27
CA ALA A 49 46.81 43.95 3.82
C ALA A 49 47.77 43.12 2.94
N ALA A 50 47.19 42.14 2.23
CA ALA A 50 47.35 42.05 0.77
C ALA A 50 46.09 41.42 0.16
N ALA A 51 45.51 42.15 -0.79
CA ALA A 51 44.43 41.70 -1.64
C ALA A 51 44.95 40.71 -2.70
N GLY A 52 44.12 39.73 -3.05
CA GLY A 52 44.25 38.99 -4.30
C GLY A 52 44.30 37.48 -4.15
N SER A 53 43.14 36.84 -4.04
CA SER A 53 42.94 35.56 -4.71
C SER A 53 41.45 35.32 -4.90
N ARG A 54 41.09 35.06 -6.16
CA ARG A 54 39.74 34.88 -6.66
C ARG A 54 39.12 33.63 -6.03
N GLY A 55 37.80 33.69 -5.81
CA GLY A 55 37.01 32.54 -5.41
C GLY A 55 37.17 31.39 -6.38
N GLY A 56 37.87 30.35 -5.94
CA GLY A 56 37.71 29.00 -6.44
C GLY A 56 36.83 28.26 -5.46
N ALA A 57 35.68 27.77 -5.90
CA ALA A 57 34.99 26.70 -5.17
C ALA A 57 36.03 25.60 -4.89
N PRO A 58 36.05 24.98 -3.69
CA PRO A 58 36.93 23.85 -3.44
C PRO A 58 36.47 22.72 -4.34
N ARG A 59 37.06 22.66 -5.54
CA ARG A 59 37.01 21.46 -6.35
C ARG A 59 37.80 20.46 -5.53
N VAL A 60 37.10 19.49 -4.97
CA VAL A 60 37.73 18.34 -4.34
C VAL A 60 38.53 17.68 -5.45
N ASP A 61 39.82 17.98 -5.50
CA ASP A 61 40.73 17.42 -6.49
C ASP A 61 40.89 15.93 -6.16
N VAL A 62 40.00 15.14 -6.74
CA VAL A 62 40.00 13.67 -6.64
C VAL A 62 41.35 13.11 -7.08
N ARG A 63 42.02 13.82 -8.01
CA ARG A 63 43.36 13.49 -8.50
C ARG A 63 44.44 13.76 -7.46
N GLU A 64 44.32 14.80 -6.63
CA GLU A 64 45.27 15.10 -5.56
C GLU A 64 45.08 14.14 -4.39
N TRP A 65 43.82 13.84 -4.01
CA TRP A 65 43.48 12.78 -3.06
C TRP A 65 43.96 11.39 -3.53
N ALA A 66 43.80 11.08 -4.82
CA ALA A 66 44.28 9.83 -5.41
C ALA A 66 45.82 9.78 -5.53
N SER A 67 46.50 10.93 -5.68
CA SER A 67 47.96 11.00 -5.78
C SER A 67 48.69 10.88 -4.44
N GLY A 68 47.99 11.14 -3.32
CA GLY A 68 48.48 10.89 -1.96
C GLY A 68 48.41 9.41 -1.54
N ILE A 69 47.70 8.59 -2.32
CA ILE A 69 47.68 7.14 -2.18
C ILE A 69 49.00 6.65 -2.74
N ARG A 70 50.01 6.56 -1.88
CA ARG A 70 51.18 5.72 -2.17
C ARG A 70 50.59 4.36 -2.55
N LEU A 71 50.75 3.97 -3.82
CA LEU A 71 50.35 2.67 -4.39
C LEU A 71 51.18 1.56 -3.72
N SER A 72 50.99 1.42 -2.42
CA SER A 72 51.41 0.27 -1.66
C SER A 72 50.49 -0.86 -2.07
N ALA A 73 51.05 -2.06 -2.25
CA ALA A 73 50.28 -3.28 -2.47
C ALA A 73 49.13 -3.41 -1.45
N PHE A 74 49.32 -2.90 -0.22
CA PHE A 74 48.30 -2.81 0.81
C PHE A 74 47.05 -2.03 0.39
N SER A 75 47.19 -0.87 -0.26
CA SER A 75 46.04 -0.06 -0.68
C SER A 75 45.27 -0.72 -1.83
N VAL A 76 45.98 -1.41 -2.72
CA VAL A 76 45.36 -2.21 -3.79
C VAL A 76 44.59 -3.39 -3.21
N ILE A 77 45.18 -4.09 -2.22
CA ILE A 77 44.52 -5.19 -1.51
C ILE A 77 43.27 -4.67 -0.78
N MET A 78 43.36 -3.55 -0.07
CA MET A 78 42.22 -2.99 0.68
C MET A 78 41.08 -2.56 -0.26
N LEU A 79 41.40 -1.90 -1.39
CA LEU A 79 40.42 -1.57 -2.42
C LEU A 79 39.78 -2.84 -3.00
N SER A 80 40.59 -3.86 -3.29
CA SER A 80 40.09 -5.14 -3.83
C SER A 80 39.11 -5.82 -2.87
N LEU A 81 39.38 -5.81 -1.56
CA LEU A 81 38.50 -6.34 -0.51
C LEU A 81 37.17 -5.60 -0.45
N VAL A 82 37.20 -4.27 -0.54
CA VAL A 82 35.97 -3.45 -0.56
C VAL A 82 35.14 -3.76 -1.79
N VAL A 83 35.76 -3.83 -2.97
CA VAL A 83 35.06 -4.16 -4.22
C VAL A 83 34.49 -5.58 -4.18
N LEU A 84 35.25 -6.56 -3.69
CA LEU A 84 34.77 -7.95 -3.52
C LEU A 84 33.60 -8.00 -2.53
N GLY A 85 33.72 -7.31 -1.39
CA GLY A 85 32.66 -7.23 -0.38
C GLY A 85 31.39 -6.58 -0.93
N ALA A 86 31.52 -5.47 -1.66
CA ALA A 86 30.40 -4.82 -2.32
C ALA A 86 29.75 -5.71 -3.39
N TRP A 87 30.54 -6.41 -4.20
CA TRP A 87 30.03 -7.34 -5.20
C TRP A 87 29.22 -8.47 -4.56
N VAL A 88 29.68 -9.05 -3.44
CA VAL A 88 28.91 -10.09 -2.72
C VAL A 88 27.63 -9.53 -2.10
N LEU A 89 27.63 -8.28 -1.65
CA LEU A 89 26.51 -7.68 -0.92
C LEU A 89 25.41 -7.11 -1.84
N VAL A 90 25.74 -6.60 -3.03
CA VAL A 90 24.74 -6.04 -3.95
C VAL A 90 23.63 -7.03 -4.35
N PRO A 91 23.92 -8.31 -4.69
CA PRO A 91 22.90 -9.30 -5.01
C PRO A 91 21.96 -9.61 -3.83
N THR A 92 22.44 -9.51 -2.59
CA THR A 92 21.64 -9.84 -1.41
C THR A 92 20.60 -8.76 -1.08
N LEU A 93 20.88 -7.49 -1.37
CA LEU A 93 19.87 -6.43 -1.21
C LEU A 93 18.73 -6.55 -2.23
N GLY A 94 19.04 -6.86 -3.49
CA GLY A 94 18.02 -7.02 -4.54
C GLY A 94 17.09 -8.20 -4.28
N THR A 95 17.64 -9.32 -3.83
CA THR A 95 16.86 -10.53 -3.52
C THR A 95 15.93 -10.37 -2.31
N PHE A 96 16.34 -9.59 -1.29
CA PHE A 96 15.50 -9.35 -0.12
C PHE A 96 14.23 -8.54 -0.45
N ILE A 97 14.34 -7.54 -1.34
CA ILE A 97 13.19 -6.73 -1.78
C ILE A 97 12.25 -7.58 -2.64
N ASP A 98 12.79 -8.38 -3.57
CA ASP A 98 12.02 -9.27 -4.43
C ASP A 98 11.30 -10.37 -3.62
N GLN A 99 11.94 -10.91 -2.58
CA GLN A 99 11.31 -11.85 -1.64
C GLN A 99 10.13 -11.21 -0.89
N ARG A 100 10.25 -9.96 -0.45
CA ARG A 100 9.16 -9.23 0.22
C ARG A 100 7.96 -9.02 -0.71
N GLN A 101 8.21 -8.67 -1.96
CA GLN A 101 7.16 -8.51 -2.97
C GLN A 101 6.47 -9.83 -3.29
N LYS A 102 7.25 -10.92 -3.42
CA LYS A 102 6.71 -12.28 -3.62
C LYS A 102 5.82 -12.71 -2.46
N ILE A 103 6.25 -12.50 -1.21
CA ILE A 103 5.44 -12.83 -0.03
C ILE A 103 4.12 -12.05 -0.04
N ALA A 104 4.16 -10.73 -0.27
CA ALA A 104 2.95 -9.90 -0.32
C ALA A 104 2.01 -10.32 -1.46
N ALA A 105 2.55 -10.66 -2.63
CA ALA A 105 1.77 -11.14 -3.77
C ALA A 105 1.14 -12.52 -3.50
N LEU A 106 1.89 -13.43 -2.86
CA LEU A 106 1.38 -14.76 -2.48
C LEU A 106 0.29 -14.64 -1.42
N GLU A 107 0.49 -13.82 -0.38
CA GLU A 107 -0.53 -13.56 0.64
C GLU A 107 -1.81 -12.99 0.03
N ALA A 108 -1.68 -12.02 -0.88
CA ALA A 108 -2.84 -11.48 -1.62
C ALA A 108 -3.54 -12.56 -2.46
N SER A 109 -2.79 -13.45 -3.10
CA SER A 109 -3.38 -14.54 -3.89
C SER A 109 -4.12 -15.57 -3.04
N VAL A 110 -3.64 -15.83 -1.82
CA VAL A 110 -4.31 -16.71 -0.85
C VAL A 110 -5.62 -16.08 -0.40
N GLN A 111 -5.60 -14.81 0.00
CA GLN A 111 -6.81 -14.08 0.40
C GLN A 111 -7.87 -14.07 -0.70
N VAL A 112 -7.48 -13.76 -1.94
CA VAL A 112 -8.39 -13.77 -3.10
C VAL A 112 -8.97 -15.17 -3.38
N SER A 113 -8.21 -16.23 -3.10
CA SER A 113 -8.68 -17.61 -3.26
C SER A 113 -9.64 -18.00 -2.14
N GLU A 114 -9.35 -17.61 -0.89
CA GLU A 114 -10.22 -17.82 0.26
C GLU A 114 -11.56 -17.12 0.09
N ASP A 115 -11.56 -15.86 -0.37
CA ASP A 115 -12.78 -15.10 -0.67
C ASP A 115 -13.63 -15.76 -1.76
N GLN A 116 -12.99 -16.28 -2.81
CA GLN A 116 -13.69 -17.01 -3.87
C GLN A 116 -14.30 -18.30 -3.35
N ILE A 117 -13.59 -19.05 -2.50
CA ILE A 117 -14.12 -20.27 -1.88
C ILE A 117 -15.33 -19.91 -1.02
N ALA A 118 -15.23 -18.88 -0.18
CA ALA A 118 -16.33 -18.43 0.67
C ALA A 118 -17.56 -17.98 -0.16
N ALA A 119 -17.34 -17.27 -1.27
CA ALA A 119 -18.42 -16.87 -2.17
C ALA A 119 -19.09 -18.08 -2.84
N LEU A 120 -18.30 -19.05 -3.32
CA LEU A 120 -18.81 -20.28 -3.93
C LEU A 120 -19.54 -21.17 -2.93
N GLU A 121 -19.08 -21.24 -1.68
CA GLU A 121 -19.76 -21.95 -0.59
C GLU A 121 -21.09 -21.29 -0.23
N ALA A 122 -21.12 -19.96 -0.11
CA ALA A 122 -22.35 -19.21 0.13
C ALA A 122 -23.34 -19.37 -1.03
N GLU A 123 -22.85 -19.38 -2.27
CA GLU A 123 -23.68 -19.64 -3.44
C GLU A 123 -24.22 -21.07 -3.40
N ARG A 124 -23.37 -22.07 -3.16
CA ARG A 124 -23.77 -23.48 -3.00
C ARG A 124 -24.87 -23.65 -1.96
N GLU A 125 -24.75 -22.99 -0.82
CA GLU A 125 -25.77 -23.06 0.23
C GLU A 125 -27.11 -22.46 -0.22
N ARG A 126 -27.08 -21.34 -0.96
CA ARG A 126 -28.30 -20.77 -1.58
C ARG A 126 -28.92 -21.72 -2.59
N TRP A 127 -28.12 -22.38 -3.43
CA TRP A 127 -28.61 -23.37 -4.38
C TRP A 127 -29.15 -24.65 -3.72
N ASN A 128 -28.81 -24.93 -2.46
CA ASN A 128 -29.38 -26.07 -1.72
C ASN A 128 -30.81 -25.79 -1.22
N ASP A 129 -31.24 -24.53 -1.15
CA ASP A 129 -32.60 -24.17 -0.74
C ASP A 129 -33.60 -24.42 -1.88
N PRO A 130 -34.59 -25.31 -1.70
CA PRO A 130 -35.63 -25.56 -2.70
C PRO A 130 -36.40 -24.29 -3.11
N ALA A 131 -36.61 -23.35 -2.20
CA ALA A 131 -37.32 -22.11 -2.50
C ALA A 131 -36.55 -21.26 -3.52
N TYR A 132 -35.22 -21.16 -3.35
CA TYR A 132 -34.32 -20.45 -4.26
C TYR A 132 -34.29 -21.08 -5.66
N ILE A 133 -34.23 -22.41 -5.75
CA ILE A 133 -34.28 -23.13 -7.04
C ILE A 133 -35.61 -22.83 -7.74
N THR A 134 -36.74 -22.90 -7.03
CA THR A 134 -38.06 -22.69 -7.66
C THR A 134 -38.28 -21.26 -8.16
N THR A 135 -37.74 -20.26 -7.46
CA THR A 135 -37.79 -18.86 -7.90
C THR A 135 -36.89 -18.64 -9.12
N GLN A 136 -35.63 -19.10 -9.10
CA GLN A 136 -34.73 -19.00 -10.25
C GLN A 136 -35.25 -19.73 -11.49
N ALA A 137 -35.83 -20.92 -11.31
CA ALA A 137 -36.45 -21.69 -12.39
C ALA A 137 -37.67 -20.97 -12.99
N ARG A 138 -38.46 -20.28 -12.18
CA ARG A 138 -39.62 -19.50 -12.66
C ARG A 138 -39.19 -18.24 -13.39
N GLU A 139 -38.23 -17.49 -12.84
CA GLU A 139 -37.75 -16.23 -13.41
C GLU A 139 -37.00 -16.42 -14.73
N ARG A 140 -36.14 -17.45 -14.82
CA ARG A 140 -35.29 -17.65 -16.00
C ARG A 140 -35.85 -18.63 -17.02
N LEU A 141 -36.53 -19.67 -16.57
CA LEU A 141 -36.95 -20.80 -17.40
C LEU A 141 -38.48 -20.93 -17.49
N TYR A 142 -39.23 -20.03 -16.84
CA TYR A 142 -40.70 -20.06 -16.81
C TYR A 142 -41.29 -21.40 -16.34
N TYR A 143 -40.54 -22.15 -15.53
CA TYR A 143 -41.04 -23.40 -14.97
C TYR A 143 -42.10 -23.16 -13.89
N VAL A 144 -43.11 -24.02 -13.89
CA VAL A 144 -44.22 -24.01 -12.93
C VAL A 144 -44.40 -25.36 -12.26
N LYS A 145 -45.00 -25.33 -11.08
CA LYS A 145 -45.43 -26.57 -10.41
C LYS A 145 -46.62 -27.16 -11.18
N PRO A 146 -46.75 -28.50 -11.24
CA PRO A 146 -47.93 -29.11 -11.83
C PRO A 146 -49.20 -28.58 -11.13
N GLY A 147 -50.12 -28.00 -11.90
CA GLY A 147 -51.36 -27.39 -11.41
C GLY A 147 -51.36 -25.85 -11.32
N GLU A 148 -50.24 -25.17 -11.57
CA GLU A 148 -50.16 -23.71 -11.64
C GLU A 148 -50.47 -23.20 -13.07
N VAL A 149 -51.23 -22.10 -13.19
CA VAL A 149 -51.58 -21.47 -14.48
C VAL A 149 -50.75 -20.19 -14.65
N VAL A 150 -49.91 -20.13 -15.69
CA VAL A 150 -49.11 -18.93 -16.01
C VAL A 150 -49.91 -18.01 -16.92
N TYR A 151 -50.05 -16.74 -16.53
CA TYR A 151 -50.58 -15.71 -17.40
C TYR A 151 -49.41 -14.93 -18.01
N LEU A 152 -49.22 -15.03 -19.33
CA LEU A 152 -48.36 -14.10 -20.06
C LEU A 152 -49.23 -12.89 -20.43
N ILE A 153 -48.87 -11.72 -19.92
CA ILE A 153 -49.46 -10.45 -20.36
C ILE A 153 -48.67 -10.02 -21.61
N ASP A 154 -49.21 -10.33 -22.78
CA ASP A 154 -48.76 -9.69 -24.01
C ASP A 154 -49.40 -8.30 -24.07
N ASN A 155 -48.60 -7.25 -23.94
CA ASN A 155 -49.09 -5.87 -24.02
C ASN A 155 -49.28 -5.52 -25.50
N ASP A 156 -50.32 -6.09 -26.12
CA ASP A 156 -50.78 -5.70 -27.46
C ASP A 156 -51.60 -4.39 -27.41
N LEU A 157 -51.09 -3.42 -26.65
CA LEU A 157 -51.64 -2.07 -26.64
C LEU A 157 -51.00 -1.30 -27.79
N ASP A 158 -51.85 -0.62 -28.56
CA ASP A 158 -51.43 0.37 -29.54
C ASP A 158 -50.42 1.33 -28.87
N PRO A 159 -49.21 1.54 -29.42
CA PRO A 159 -48.22 2.46 -28.86
C PRO A 159 -48.77 3.89 -28.68
N ALA A 160 -49.87 4.26 -29.35
CA ALA A 160 -50.58 5.50 -29.12
C ALA A 160 -51.35 5.58 -27.78
N ALA A 161 -51.65 4.44 -27.15
CA ALA A 161 -52.39 4.33 -25.89
C ALA A 161 -51.48 4.17 -24.65
N LEU A 162 -50.17 4.00 -24.84
CA LEU A 162 -49.21 3.93 -23.75
C LEU A 162 -48.91 5.35 -23.20
N PRO A 163 -48.90 5.56 -21.88
CA PRO A 163 -48.44 6.81 -21.29
C PRO A 163 -47.00 7.10 -21.75
N ARG A 164 -46.78 8.26 -22.40
CA ARG A 164 -45.42 8.70 -22.77
C ARG A 164 -44.64 9.06 -21.50
N GLU A 165 -43.95 8.10 -20.91
CA GLU A 165 -43.13 8.32 -19.71
C GLU A 165 -41.72 8.88 -20.01
N GLN A 166 -41.32 8.96 -21.27
CA GLN A 166 -39.96 9.37 -21.64
C GLN A 166 -40.05 10.45 -22.70
N GLU A 167 -39.99 11.71 -22.26
CA GLU A 167 -39.63 12.81 -23.16
C GLU A 167 -38.29 12.46 -23.84
N PRO A 168 -38.16 12.74 -25.15
CA PRO A 168 -36.93 12.45 -25.88
C PRO A 168 -35.76 13.17 -25.19
N VAL A 169 -34.78 12.38 -24.75
CA VAL A 169 -33.51 12.88 -24.21
C VAL A 169 -32.93 13.84 -25.25
N SER A 170 -32.87 15.12 -24.92
CA SER A 170 -32.36 16.13 -25.83
C SER A 170 -30.89 15.83 -26.12
N ASP A 171 -30.49 15.81 -27.40
CA ASP A 171 -29.10 15.61 -27.86
C ASP A 171 -28.12 16.72 -27.39
N THR A 172 -28.60 17.65 -26.59
CA THR A 172 -27.80 18.73 -26.01
C THR A 172 -27.14 18.23 -24.74
N LEU A 173 -25.91 17.71 -24.87
CA LEU A 173 -25.06 17.45 -23.71
C LEU A 173 -24.74 18.77 -23.02
N VAL A 174 -25.33 19.00 -21.85
CA VAL A 174 -24.89 20.05 -20.93
C VAL A 174 -23.63 19.54 -20.23
N GLU A 175 -22.48 19.78 -20.85
CA GLU A 175 -21.19 19.47 -20.25
C GLU A 175 -20.98 20.40 -19.05
N LYS A 176 -21.15 19.86 -17.84
CA LYS A 176 -20.85 20.56 -16.61
C LYS A 176 -19.33 20.50 -16.43
N PRO A 177 -18.58 21.62 -16.52
CA PRO A 177 -17.14 21.60 -16.36
C PRO A 177 -16.83 21.13 -14.93
N THR A 178 -16.48 19.86 -14.81
CA THR A 178 -16.02 19.28 -13.55
C THR A 178 -14.55 19.59 -13.49
N ASP A 179 -14.23 20.77 -12.95
CA ASP A 179 -12.85 21.16 -12.75
C ASP A 179 -12.31 20.39 -11.54
N TRP A 180 -11.81 19.18 -11.82
CA TRP A 180 -11.35 18.21 -10.83
C TRP A 180 -10.20 18.75 -9.98
N MET A 181 -9.39 19.65 -10.54
CA MET A 181 -8.20 20.19 -9.89
C MET A 181 -8.57 21.08 -8.68
N PRO A 182 -9.40 22.14 -8.82
CA PRO A 182 -9.85 22.91 -7.66
C PRO A 182 -10.70 22.07 -6.70
N GLN A 183 -11.40 21.04 -7.18
CA GLN A 183 -12.21 20.16 -6.34
C GLN A 183 -11.34 19.26 -5.44
N LEU A 184 -10.26 18.70 -5.99
CA LEU A 184 -9.29 17.91 -5.23
C LEU A 184 -8.51 18.77 -4.23
N LEU A 185 -8.09 19.97 -4.64
CA LEU A 185 -7.40 20.92 -3.76
C LEU A 185 -8.31 21.34 -2.61
N ARG A 186 -9.60 21.56 -2.86
CA ARG A 186 -10.58 21.89 -1.81
C ARG A 186 -10.77 20.73 -0.85
N THR A 187 -10.83 19.49 -1.33
CA THR A 187 -10.92 18.30 -0.47
C THR A 187 -9.69 18.17 0.43
N LEU A 188 -8.48 18.33 -0.14
CA LEU A 188 -7.24 18.23 0.64
C LEU A 188 -7.16 19.31 1.72
N VAL A 189 -7.44 20.58 1.37
CA VAL A 189 -7.45 21.69 2.33
C VAL A 189 -8.54 21.52 3.39
N SER A 190 -9.74 21.07 2.99
CA SER A 190 -10.83 20.83 3.94
C SER A 190 -10.52 19.70 4.92
N SER A 191 -9.85 18.64 4.45
CA SER A 191 -9.48 17.49 5.29
C SER A 191 -8.34 17.80 6.26
N GLY A 192 -7.46 18.74 5.90
CA GLY A 192 -6.40 19.22 6.80
C GLY A 192 -6.90 20.20 7.87
N LEU A 193 -8.02 20.89 7.61
CA LEU A 193 -8.63 21.86 8.52
C LEU A 193 -9.85 21.31 9.26
N SER A 194 -10.31 20.08 8.96
CA SER A 194 -11.33 19.42 9.75
C SER A 194 -10.72 19.10 11.11
N ASP A 195 -10.90 20.02 12.04
CA ASP A 195 -10.62 19.87 13.45
C ASP A 195 -11.29 18.58 13.91
N THR A 196 -10.49 17.62 14.38
CA THR A 196 -11.02 16.39 14.96
C THR A 196 -11.73 16.81 16.23
N ALA A 197 -13.04 17.05 16.16
CA ALA A 197 -13.88 17.24 17.33
C ALA A 197 -13.67 16.03 18.24
N ALA A 198 -12.82 16.21 19.24
CA ALA A 198 -12.50 15.20 20.21
C ALA A 198 -13.83 14.78 20.84
N VAL A 199 -14.23 13.54 20.55
CA VAL A 199 -15.26 12.82 21.30
C VAL A 199 -14.88 12.93 22.77
N THR A 200 -15.56 13.84 23.46
CA THR A 200 -15.49 13.97 24.90
C THR A 200 -16.47 12.97 25.47
N ARG A 201 -15.94 12.14 26.34
CA ARG A 201 -16.56 11.00 27.02
C ARG A 201 -17.48 11.46 28.15
#